data_AF-A0A9E5MAI9-F1
#
_entry.id   AF-A0A9E5MAI9-F1
#
_cell.length_a   1.000
_cell.length_b   1.000
_cell.length_c   1.000
_cell.angle_alpha   90.00
_cell.angle_beta   90.00
_cell.angle_gamma   90.00
#
_symmetry.space_group_name_H-M   'P 1'
#
loop_
_entity.id
_entity.type
_entity.pdbx_description
1 polymer ?
#
loop_
_entity_poly.entity_id
_entity_poly.type
_entity_poly.pdbx_seq_one_letter_code
_entity_poly.pdbx_strand_id
1 'polypeptide(L)' 'LHNLMKGRTTLIIAHRLSTIEHADRVVVMSQGEIVEQGRHVDLLHAGGAYTKLHQKGENGSPPSGAL' A
#
# COMPACT_ATOMS: atom_id res chain seq x y z
N LEU A 1 -13.36 -4.99 3.60
CA LEU A 1 -13.53 -3.62 4.13
C LEU A 1 -14.50 -2.74 3.36
N HIS A 2 -14.64 -2.89 2.03
CA HIS A 2 -15.46 -1.99 1.20
C HIS A 2 -16.86 -1.66 1.76
N ASN A 3 -17.63 -2.66 2.24
CA ASN A 3 -18.96 -2.40 2.81
C ASN A 3 -18.91 -1.57 4.10
N LEU A 4 -17.84 -1.67 4.89
CA LEU A 4 -17.62 -0.86 6.08
C LEU A 4 -17.18 0.58 5.73
N MET A 5 -16.54 0.80 4.60
CA MET A 5 -16.00 2.12 4.23
C MET A 5 -17.04 3.00 3.54
N LYS A 6 -18.09 2.42 2.97
CA LYS A 6 -19.09 3.15 2.19
C LYS A 6 -19.76 4.27 3.00
N GLY A 7 -19.65 5.51 2.51
CA GLY A 7 -20.23 6.71 3.13
C GLY A 7 -19.53 7.17 4.41
N ARG A 8 -18.33 6.68 4.71
CA ARG A 8 -17.56 7.04 5.91
C ARG A 8 -16.13 7.40 5.56
N THR A 9 -15.59 8.40 6.25
CA THR A 9 -14.13 8.60 6.27
C THR A 9 -13.51 7.47 7.07
N THR A 10 -12.63 6.69 6.45
CA THR A 10 -12.02 5.51 7.08
C THR A 10 -10.51 5.68 7.10
N LEU A 11 -9.92 5.64 8.29
CA LEU A 11 -8.46 5.56 8.47
C LEU A 11 -8.09 4.12 8.85
N ILE A 12 -7.22 3.49 8.06
CA ILE A 12 -6.78 2.11 8.29
C ILE A 12 -5.28 2.12 8.50
N ILE A 13 -4.84 1.55 9.62
CA ILE A 13 -3.43 1.25 9.88
C ILE A 13 -3.25 -0.26 9.70
N ALA A 14 -2.49 -0.66 8.70
CA ALA A 14 -2.34 -2.06 8.34
C ALA A 14 -0.87 -2.41 8.02
N HIS A 15 -0.50 -3.64 8.38
CA HIS A 15 0.73 -4.27 7.90
C HIS A 15 0.51 -5.14 6.66
N ARG A 16 -0.76 -5.48 6.36
CA ARG A 16 -1.15 -6.29 5.20
C ARG A 16 -1.54 -5.39 4.04
N LEU A 17 -0.89 -5.65 2.92
CA LEU A 17 -1.00 -4.89 1.69
C LEU A 17 -2.37 -5.01 1.01
N SER A 18 -2.99 -6.19 1.09
CA SER A 18 -4.34 -6.47 0.54
C SER A 18 -5.43 -5.54 1.06
N THR A 19 -5.23 -4.90 2.22
CA THR A 19 -6.17 -3.92 2.78
C THR A 19 -5.90 -2.51 2.26
N ILE A 20 -4.64 -2.23 1.92
CA ILE A 20 -4.14 -0.91 1.50
C ILE A 20 -4.38 -0.69 0.01
N GLU A 21 -4.36 -1.75 -0.81
CA GLU A 21 -4.60 -1.70 -2.26
C GLU A 21 -5.95 -1.08 -2.65
N HIS A 22 -6.95 -1.21 -1.79
CA HIS A 22 -8.29 -0.69 -2.00
C HIS A 22 -8.51 0.72 -1.42
N ALA A 23 -7.49 1.33 -0.81
CA ALA A 23 -7.62 2.65 -0.24
C ALA A 23 -7.59 3.73 -1.34
N ASP A 24 -8.44 4.75 -1.22
CA ASP A 24 -8.45 5.91 -2.12
C ASP A 24 -7.11 6.67 -2.06
N ARG A 25 -6.44 6.63 -0.91
CA ARG A 25 -5.13 7.22 -0.65
C ARG A 25 -4.34 6.37 0.32
N VAL A 26 -3.05 6.21 0.01
CA VAL A 26 -2.07 5.53 0.86
C VAL A 26 -1.10 6.58 1.42
N VAL A 27 -0.74 6.41 2.69
CA VAL A 27 0.28 7.21 3.38
C VAL A 27 1.31 6.26 3.96
N VAL A 28 2.56 6.41 3.55
CA VAL A 28 3.69 5.65 4.10
C VAL A 28 4.39 6.52 5.11
N MET A 29 4.52 6.00 6.32
CA MET A 29 5.23 6.67 7.41
C MET A 29 6.54 5.93 7.73
N SER A 30 7.57 6.70 8.03
CA SER A 30 8.85 6.18 8.54
C SER A 30 9.43 7.18 9.54
N GLN A 31 9.90 6.68 10.68
CA GLN A 31 10.54 7.51 11.71
C GLN A 31 9.70 8.72 12.18
N GLY A 32 8.37 8.58 12.20
CA GLY A 32 7.46 9.65 12.61
C GLY A 32 7.07 10.64 11.51
N GLU A 33 7.65 10.52 10.31
CA GLU A 33 7.41 11.41 9.19
C GLU A 33 6.64 10.71 8.05
N ILE A 34 5.89 11.49 7.28
CA ILE A 34 5.29 11.01 6.02
C ILE A 34 6.36 11.04 4.94
N VAL A 35 6.77 9.86 4.48
CA VAL A 35 7.81 9.73 3.45
C VAL A 35 7.23 9.58 2.05
N GLU A 36 5.99 9.11 1.93
CA GLU A 36 5.31 8.89 0.65
C GLU A 36 3.79 8.98 0.80
N GLN A 37 3.11 9.52 -0.20
CA GLN A 37 1.65 9.59 -0.25
C GLN A 37 1.13 9.61 -1.67
N GLY A 38 0.01 8.93 -1.92
CA GLY A 38 -0.59 8.88 -3.25
C GLY A 38 -1.61 7.75 -3.39
N ARG A 39 -2.05 7.51 -4.63
CA ARG A 39 -2.83 6.30 -4.95
C ARG A 39 -1.88 5.12 -5.07
N HIS A 40 -2.39 3.92 -4.80
CA HIS A 40 -1.64 2.66 -4.90
C HIS A 40 -0.81 2.56 -6.20
N VAL A 41 -1.45 2.77 -7.35
CA VAL A 41 -0.80 2.65 -8.68
C VAL A 41 0.31 3.68 -8.89
N ASP A 42 0.13 4.91 -8.42
CA ASP A 42 1.12 5.98 -8.61
C ASP A 42 2.36 5.70 -7.74
N LEU A 43 2.16 5.18 -6.52
CA LEU A 43 3.23 4.81 -5.60
C LEU A 43 4.00 3.56 -6.04
N LEU A 44 3.33 2.61 -6.69
CA LEU A 44 3.99 1.47 -7.33
C LEU A 44 4.90 1.91 -8.47
N HIS A 45 4.41 2.79 -9.36
CA HIS A 45 5.22 3.33 -10.45
C HIS A 45 6.40 4.18 -9.96
N ALA A 46 6.25 4.85 -8.83
CA ALA A 46 7.33 5.62 -8.22
C ALA A 46 8.49 4.75 -7.69
N GLY A 47 8.27 3.44 -7.47
CA GLY A 47 9.33 2.52 -7.04
C GLY A 47 9.89 2.78 -5.63
N GLY A 48 9.15 3.56 -4.82
CA GLY A 48 9.60 4.08 -3.54
C GLY A 48 9.45 3.13 -2.35
N ALA A 49 9.33 3.70 -1.15
CA ALA A 49 9.14 2.97 0.11
C ALA A 49 7.88 2.09 0.08
N TYR A 50 6.80 2.55 -0.53
CA TYR A 50 5.59 1.77 -0.71
C TYR A 50 5.83 0.48 -1.51
N THR A 51 6.58 0.58 -2.62
CA THR A 51 6.87 -0.55 -3.50
C THR A 51 7.71 -1.62 -2.78
N LYS A 52 8.68 -1.20 -1.97
CA LYS A 52 9.50 -2.12 -1.16
C LYS A 52 8.65 -2.88 -0.13
N LEU A 53 7.69 -2.21 0.50
CA LEU A 53 6.73 -2.84 1.41
C LEU A 53 5.80 -3.79 0.66
N HIS A 54 5.36 -3.41 -0.54
CA HIS A 54 4.51 -4.21 -1.42
C HIS A 54 5.18 -5.55 -1.75
N GLN A 55 6.42 -5.50 -2.28
CA GLN A 55 7.23 -6.68 -2.60
C GLN A 55 7.50 -7.58 -1.39
N LYS A 56 7.74 -7.00 -0.21
CA LYS A 56 8.00 -7.78 1.02
C LYS A 56 6.74 -8.47 1.54
N GLY A 57 5.56 -7.88 1.32
CA GLY A 57 4.26 -8.49 1.62
C GLY A 57 3.93 -9.66 0.70
N GLU A 58 4.49 -9.67 -0.51
CA GLU A 58 4.35 -10.74 -1.50
C GLU A 58 5.36 -11.89 -1.36
N ASN A 59 6.31 -11.85 -0.42
CA ASN A 59 7.33 -12.89 -0.21
C ASN A 59 6.80 -14.27 0.26
N GLY A 60 5.54 -14.59 0.00
CA GLY A 60 5.02 -15.96 -0.13
C GLY A 60 4.90 -16.43 -1.58
N SER A 61 5.24 -15.64 -2.59
CA SER A 61 5.19 -16.03 -4.01
C SER A 61 6.33 -15.37 -4.80
N PRO A 62 7.09 -16.14 -5.60
CA PRO A 62 8.21 -15.61 -6.36
C PRO A 62 7.73 -14.63 -7.44
N PRO A 63 8.55 -13.63 -7.82
CA PRO A 63 8.22 -12.70 -8.89
C PRO A 63 8.03 -13.45 -10.20
N SER A 64 6.79 -13.52 -10.67
CA SER A 64 6.44 -14.00 -12.01
C SER A 64 6.86 -12.93 -13.02
N GLY A 65 8.11 -13.00 -13.48
CA GLY A 65 8.63 -12.01 -14.43
C GLY A 65 10.14 -11.99 -14.67
N ALA A 66 10.93 -12.90 -14.09
CA ALA A 66 12.30 -13.10 -14.54
C ALA A 66 12.30 -14.04 -15.76
N LEU A 67 12.32 -13.46 -16.95
CA LEU A 67 12.85 -14.12 -18.14
C LEU A 67 14.38 -14.09 -18.09
#